data_AF-A0A8B4GH95-F1
#
_entry.id   AF-A0A8B4GH95-F1
#
_cell.length_a   1.000
_cell.length_b   1.000
_cell.length_c   1.000
_cell.angle_alpha   90.00
_cell.angle_beta   90.00
_cell.angle_gamma   90.00
#
_symmetry.space_group_name_H-M   'P 1'
#
loop_
_entity.id
_entity.type
_entity.pdbx_description
1 polymer ?
#
loop_
_entity_poly.entity_id
_entity_poly.type
_entity_poly.pdbx_seq_one_letter_code
_entity_poly.pdbx_strand_id
1 'polypeptide(L)'
;MPGHRFNITVEALSDRQGNPVEKAPLSFEVSNHDDILEIVERIRARDDLNFGPEQSAAFAVGLKLFSEVMIENRKHPVFAPLREAFKEFMVGLKKGPAA
;
A
#
# COMPACT_ATOMS: atom_id res chain seq x y z
N MET A 1 -0.18 -18.01 9.20
CA MET A 1 0.52 -18.51 8.00
C MET A 1 1.79 -17.70 7.82
N PRO A 2 2.89 -18.28 7.32
CA PRO A 2 4.04 -17.46 6.96
C PRO A 2 3.61 -16.47 5.88
N GLY A 3 3.84 -15.18 6.10
CA GLY A 3 3.50 -14.13 5.14
C GLY A 3 4.43 -14.13 3.93
N HIS A 4 4.00 -13.50 2.85
CA HIS A 4 4.84 -13.18 1.69
C HIS A 4 5.93 -12.20 2.11
N ARG A 5 7.17 -12.38 1.62
CA ARG A 5 8.30 -11.49 1.94
C ARG A 5 8.67 -10.64 0.73
N PHE A 6 8.91 -9.36 0.97
CA PHE A 6 9.28 -8.39 -0.05
C PHE A 6 10.47 -7.56 0.41
N ASN A 7 11.32 -7.18 -0.54
CA ASN A 7 12.27 -6.08 -0.35
C ASN A 7 11.69 -4.82 -1.00
N ILE A 8 11.64 -3.74 -0.25
CA ILE A 8 11.13 -2.44 -0.71
C ILE A 8 12.31 -1.49 -0.79
N THR A 9 12.44 -0.79 -1.91
CA THR A 9 13.43 0.27 -2.10
C THR A 9 12.72 1.57 -2.49
N VAL A 10 13.05 2.66 -1.79
CA VAL A 10 12.60 4.01 -2.13
C VAL A 10 13.83 4.84 -2.52
N GLU A 11 13.82 5.32 -3.76
CA GLU A 11 14.88 6.15 -4.33
C GLU A 11 14.35 7.56 -4.62
N ALA A 12 15.12 8.58 -4.23
CA ALA A 12 14.76 9.96 -4.48
C ALA A 12 15.21 10.36 -5.90
N LEU A 13 14.25 10.71 -6.76
CA LEU A 13 14.56 11.12 -8.14
C LEU A 13 14.77 12.64 -8.24
N SER A 14 13.88 13.42 -7.61
CA SER A 14 13.96 14.87 -7.64
C SER A 14 13.36 15.53 -6.39
N ASP A 15 13.71 16.78 -6.17
CA ASP A 15 13.13 17.62 -5.13
C ASP A 15 11.83 18.29 -5.60
N ARG A 16 11.25 19.15 -4.75
CA ARG A 16 10.00 19.87 -5.07
C ARG A 16 10.14 20.87 -6.23
N GLN A 17 11.37 21.26 -6.57
CA GLN A 17 11.70 22.18 -7.67
C GLN A 17 12.04 21.41 -8.96
N GLY A 18 12.06 20.07 -8.91
CA GLY A 18 12.41 19.21 -10.04
C GLY A 18 13.92 18.99 -10.20
N ASN A 19 14.75 19.48 -9.27
CA ASN A 19 16.19 19.24 -9.33
C ASN A 19 16.50 17.79 -8.95
N PRO A 20 17.43 17.10 -9.64
CA PRO A 20 17.88 15.78 -9.25
C PRO A 20 18.35 15.72 -7.80
N VAL A 21 18.04 14.62 -7.11
CA VAL A 21 18.44 14.42 -5.72
C VAL A 21 19.44 13.28 -5.63
N GLU A 22 20.63 13.58 -5.11
CA GLU A 22 21.62 12.56 -4.78
C GLU A 22 21.47 12.16 -3.30
N LYS A 23 20.63 11.16 -3.05
CA LYS A 23 20.46 10.54 -1.72
C LYS A 23 20.55 9.04 -1.85
N ALA A 24 21.18 8.40 -0.87
CA ALA A 24 21.19 6.94 -0.79
C ALA A 24 19.74 6.39 -0.72
N PRO A 25 19.39 5.38 -1.54
CA PRO A 25 18.09 4.72 -1.44
C PRO A 25 17.87 4.11 -0.05
N LEU A 26 16.63 4.14 0.42
CA LEU A 26 16.21 3.39 1.61
C LEU A 26 15.72 2.02 1.16
N SER A 27 16.35 0.95 1.65
CA SER A 27 15.89 -0.43 1.46
C SER A 27 15.56 -1.13 2.77
N PHE A 28 14.48 -1.91 2.79
CA PHE A 28 14.07 -2.71 3.93
C PHE A 28 13.27 -3.94 3.49
N GLU A 29 13.29 -4.98 4.32
CA GLU A 29 12.47 -6.17 4.13
C GLU A 29 11.20 -6.10 4.96
N VAL A 30 10.11 -6.62 4.41
CA VAL A 30 8.81 -6.65 5.07
C VAL A 30 8.09 -7.97 4.77
N SER A 31 7.32 -8.45 5.73
CA SER A 31 6.37 -9.54 5.54
C SER A 31 4.96 -8.98 5.36
N ASN A 32 4.14 -9.58 4.51
CA ASN A 32 2.74 -9.22 4.35
C ASN A 32 1.87 -10.47 4.28
N HIS A 33 0.65 -10.40 4.80
CA HIS A 33 -0.29 -11.51 4.71
C HIS A 33 -0.77 -11.79 3.29
N ASP A 34 -0.83 -10.77 2.41
CA ASP A 34 -1.25 -10.93 1.01
C ASP A 34 -0.04 -10.76 0.06
N ASP A 35 -0.14 -11.33 -1.14
CA ASP A 35 0.82 -11.08 -2.22
C ASP A 35 0.64 -9.67 -2.77
N ILE A 36 1.57 -8.76 -2.45
CA ILE A 36 1.49 -7.35 -2.88
C ILE A 36 1.48 -7.23 -4.41
N LEU A 37 2.22 -8.07 -5.12
CA LEU A 37 2.31 -8.00 -6.58
C LEU A 37 0.99 -8.43 -7.21
N GLU A 38 0.37 -9.49 -6.71
CA GLU A 38 -0.95 -9.92 -7.18
C GLU A 38 -2.02 -8.85 -6.90
N ILE A 39 -1.97 -8.19 -5.74
CA ILE A 39 -2.89 -7.10 -5.41
C ILE A 39 -2.71 -5.91 -6.36
N VAL A 40 -1.47 -5.55 -6.74
CA VAL A 40 -1.22 -4.49 -7.74
C VAL A 40 -1.90 -4.83 -9.07
N GLU A 41 -1.77 -6.06 -9.57
CA GLU A 41 -2.39 -6.48 -10.82
C GLU A 41 -3.92 -6.44 -10.75
N ARG A 42 -4.51 -6.91 -9.63
CA ARG A 42 -5.96 -6.83 -9.42
C ARG A 42 -6.48 -5.40 -9.36
N ILE A 43 -5.75 -4.48 -8.74
CA ILE A 43 -6.13 -3.06 -8.67
C ILE A 43 -5.98 -2.38 -10.03
N ARG A 44 -4.93 -2.70 -10.80
CA ARG A 44 -4.74 -2.18 -12.17
C ARG A 44 -5.84 -2.61 -13.12
N ALA A 45 -6.38 -3.81 -12.94
CA ALA A 45 -7.49 -4.34 -13.74
C ALA A 45 -8.87 -3.76 -13.38
N ARG A 46 -8.96 -2.87 -12.38
CA ARG A 46 -10.22 -2.26 -11.96
C ARG A 46 -10.50 -0.93 -12.64
N ASP A 47 -11.31 -0.99 -13.69
CA ASP A 47 -11.75 0.18 -14.46
C ASP A 47 -12.47 1.23 -13.60
N ASP A 48 -13.15 0.81 -12.54
CA ASP A 48 -13.92 1.70 -11.69
C ASP A 48 -13.07 2.62 -10.80
N LEU A 49 -11.84 2.22 -10.51
CA LEU A 49 -10.90 3.06 -9.75
C LEU A 49 -10.30 4.13 -10.65
N ASN A 50 -10.03 3.83 -11.91
CA ASN A 50 -9.57 4.76 -12.94
C ASN A 50 -8.37 5.67 -12.53
N PHE A 51 -7.47 5.17 -11.68
CA PHE A 51 -6.28 5.93 -11.23
C PHE A 51 -5.13 5.92 -12.26
N GLY A 52 -5.17 5.01 -13.23
CA GLY A 52 -4.04 4.74 -14.12
C GLY A 52 -2.96 3.86 -13.46
N PRO A 53 -2.02 3.31 -14.25
CA PRO A 53 -1.17 2.19 -13.83
C PRO A 53 -0.22 2.52 -12.66
N GLU A 54 0.37 3.72 -12.66
CA GLU A 54 1.32 4.15 -11.63
C GLU A 54 0.63 4.46 -10.30
N GLN A 55 -0.49 5.19 -10.34
CA GLN A 55 -1.25 5.50 -9.13
C GLN A 55 -1.93 4.26 -8.55
N SER A 56 -2.41 3.34 -9.40
CA SER A 56 -2.93 2.04 -8.96
C SER A 56 -1.86 1.20 -8.24
N ALA A 57 -0.63 1.16 -8.78
CA ALA A 57 0.48 0.48 -8.13
C ALA A 57 0.85 1.13 -6.79
N ALA A 58 1.02 2.45 -6.76
CA ALA A 58 1.32 3.20 -5.54
C ALA A 58 0.24 3.01 -4.46
N PHE A 59 -1.03 3.06 -4.86
CA PHE A 59 -2.17 2.81 -3.97
C PHE A 59 -2.14 1.40 -3.39
N ALA A 60 -2.00 0.37 -4.22
CA ALA A 60 -1.97 -1.02 -3.78
C ALA A 60 -0.79 -1.30 -2.85
N VAL A 61 0.43 -0.92 -3.24
CA VAL A 61 1.64 -1.11 -2.44
C VAL A 61 1.52 -0.35 -1.11
N GLY A 62 1.18 0.95 -1.16
CA GLY A 62 1.05 1.78 0.04
C GLY A 62 0.00 1.25 1.01
N LEU A 63 -1.18 0.87 0.49
CA LEU A 63 -2.25 0.29 1.30
C LEU A 63 -1.81 -1.00 1.98
N LYS A 64 -1.11 -1.87 1.27
CA LYS A 64 -0.66 -3.15 1.79
C LYS A 64 0.44 -3.00 2.85
N LEU A 65 1.41 -2.11 2.63
CA LEU A 65 2.43 -1.81 3.63
C LEU A 65 1.82 -1.17 4.88
N PHE A 66 0.95 -0.17 4.71
CA PHE A 66 0.30 0.51 5.83
C PHE A 66 -0.62 -0.41 6.65
N SER A 67 -1.48 -1.19 5.97
CA SER A 67 -2.44 -2.07 6.64
C SER A 67 -1.77 -3.16 7.47
N GLU A 68 -0.63 -3.68 7.00
CA GLU A 68 0.16 -4.67 7.73
C GLU A 68 0.75 -4.09 9.02
N VAL A 69 1.40 -2.91 8.95
CA VAL A 69 1.90 -2.22 10.13
C VAL A 69 0.78 -1.99 11.15
N MET A 70 -0.41 -1.60 10.67
CA MET A 70 -1.57 -1.41 11.54
C MET A 70 -2.05 -2.72 12.17
N ILE A 71 -2.01 -3.85 11.46
CA ILE A 71 -2.42 -5.17 11.97
C ILE A 71 -1.43 -5.67 13.04
N GLU A 72 -0.13 -5.58 12.77
CA GLU A 72 0.93 -5.98 13.70
C GLU A 72 0.89 -5.13 14.98
N ASN A 73 0.62 -3.84 14.82
CA ASN A 73 0.55 -2.88 15.91
C ASN A 73 -0.89 -2.54 16.30
N ARG A 74 -1.84 -3.47 16.11
CA ARG A 74 -3.28 -3.18 16.25
C ARG A 74 -3.70 -2.60 17.58
N LYS A 75 -2.94 -2.80 18.67
CA LYS A 75 -3.23 -2.24 20.01
C LYS A 75 -2.68 -0.82 20.20
N HIS A 76 -1.82 -0.33 19.31
CA HIS A 76 -1.18 0.98 19.44
C HIS A 76 -2.22 2.12 19.38
N PRO A 77 -2.18 3.12 20.28
CA PRO A 77 -3.18 4.19 20.35
C PRO A 77 -3.32 5.00 19.06
N VAL A 78 -2.24 5.18 18.29
CA VAL A 78 -2.26 5.92 17.01
C VAL A 78 -3.28 5.39 16.01
N PHE A 79 -3.56 4.08 16.03
CA PHE A 79 -4.49 3.44 15.11
C PHE A 79 -5.92 3.38 15.65
N ALA A 80 -6.12 3.57 16.96
CA ALA A 80 -7.43 3.46 17.60
C ALA A 80 -8.54 4.28 16.90
N PRO A 81 -8.34 5.57 16.54
CA PRO A 81 -9.38 6.33 15.86
C PRO A 81 -9.64 5.89 14.41
N LEU A 82 -8.73 5.12 13.80
CA LEU A 82 -8.78 4.75 12.39
C LEU A 82 -9.35 3.35 12.14
N ARG A 83 -9.41 2.47 13.17
CA ARG A 83 -9.71 1.03 12.98
C ARG A 83 -11.03 0.77 12.24
N GLU A 84 -12.13 1.34 12.72
CA GLU A 84 -13.45 1.08 12.13
C GLU A 84 -13.59 1.71 10.74
N ALA A 85 -13.17 2.96 10.58
CA ALA A 85 -13.19 3.63 9.28
C ALA A 85 -12.31 2.90 8.24
N PHE A 86 -11.14 2.39 8.65
CA PHE A 86 -10.28 1.61 7.77
C PHE A 86 -10.91 0.28 7.38
N LYS A 87 -11.58 -0.40 8.32
CA LYS A 87 -12.33 -1.63 8.04
C LYS A 87 -13.44 -1.37 7.03
N GLU A 88 -14.24 -0.32 7.21
CA GLU A 88 -15.30 0.06 6.27
C GLU A 88 -14.74 0.37 4.88
N PHE A 89 -13.65 1.14 4.83
CA PHE A 89 -12.91 1.41 3.59
C PHE A 89 -12.48 0.11 2.89
N MET A 90 -11.84 -0.82 3.61
CA MET A 90 -11.39 -2.10 3.04
C MET A 90 -12.56 -2.96 2.54
N VAL A 91 -13.70 -2.94 3.24
CA VAL A 91 -14.92 -3.62 2.79
C VAL A 91 -15.45 -3.01 1.51
N GLY A 92 -15.54 -1.68 1.42
CA GLY A 92 -15.95 -0.97 0.20
C GLY A 92 -15.01 -1.25 -0.96
N LEU A 93 -13.69 -1.16 -0.72
CA LEU A 93 -12.67 -1.45 -1.71
C LEU A 93 -12.80 -2.89 -2.24
N LYS A 94 -12.98 -3.89 -1.36
CA LYS A 94 -13.10 -5.30 -1.79
C LYS A 94 -14.40 -5.60 -2.54
N LYS A 95 -15.50 -4.90 -2.22
CA LYS A 95 -16.79 -5.09 -2.90
C LYS A 95 -16.77 -4.62 -4.35
N GLY A 96 -16.01 -3.56 -4.67
CA GLY A 96 -16.08 -2.92 -5.98
C GLY A 96 -17.43 -2.22 -6.24
N PRO A 97 -17.67 -1.72 -7.46
CA PRO A 97 -18.97 -1.22 -7.86
C PRO A 97 -19.89 -2.44 -7.98
N ALA A 98 -20.75 -2.63 -6.99
CA ALA A 98 -21.83 -3.61 -6.92
C ALA A 98 -21.59 -4.92 -7.71
N ALA A 99 -21.19 -5.98 -7.00
CA ALA A 99 -21.55 -7.34 -7.43
C ALA A 99 -23.07 -7.47 -7.60
#